data_AF-A0A4J2CMY7-F1
#
_entry.id   AF-A0A4J2CMY7-F1
#
_cell.length_a   1.000
_cell.length_b   1.000
_cell.length_c   1.000
_cell.angle_alpha   90.00
_cell.angle_beta   90.00
_cell.angle_gamma   90.00
#
_symmetry.space_group_name_H-M   'P 1'
#
loop_
_entity.id
_entity.type
_entity.pdbx_description
1 polymer ?
#
loop_
_entity_poly.entity_id
_entity_poly.type
_entity_poly.pdbx_seq_one_letter_code
_entity_poly.pdbx_strand_id
1 'polypeptide(L)'
;MVFVPTDNIISSTMETVKQVSIKHKVPVFGGSTEMIAVGGLYNYGTNYEELGRQTARMLIRVLKGEEPENIAVELPEKLELHTNQEMADAL
;
A
#
# COMPACT_ATOMS: atom_id res chain seq x y z
N MET A 1 4.94 -15.22 -10.32
CA MET A 1 4.57 -14.13 -9.40
C MET A 1 5.12 -12.83 -9.95
N VAL A 2 4.34 -11.75 -9.93
CA VAL A 2 4.73 -10.42 -10.42
C VAL A 2 4.72 -9.44 -9.26
N PHE A 3 5.79 -8.65 -9.13
CA PHE A 3 5.82 -7.52 -8.20
C PHE A 3 5.34 -6.25 -8.91
N VAL A 4 4.42 -5.55 -8.27
CA VAL A 4 3.97 -4.22 -8.68
C VAL A 4 4.42 -3.23 -7.60
N PRO A 5 5.28 -2.26 -7.91
CA PRO A 5 5.70 -1.23 -6.95
C PRO A 5 4.54 -0.29 -6.62
N THR A 6 4.75 0.65 -5.70
CA THR A 6 3.80 1.75 -5.42
C THR A 6 3.68 2.72 -6.61
N ASP A 7 2.94 2.30 -7.63
CA ASP A 7 2.70 3.02 -8.86
C ASP A 7 1.21 3.36 -9.03
N ASN A 8 0.90 4.66 -9.20
CA ASN A 8 -0.48 5.14 -9.28
C ASN A 8 -1.19 4.68 -10.57
N ILE A 9 -0.47 4.48 -11.67
CA ILE A 9 -1.05 4.01 -12.94
C ILE A 9 -1.45 2.54 -12.80
N ILE A 10 -0.59 1.69 -12.23
CA ILE A 10 -0.95 0.29 -11.99
C ILE A 10 -2.06 0.18 -10.93
N SER A 11 -2.00 0.99 -9.86
CA SER A 11 -3.05 0.99 -8.83
C SER A 11 -4.43 1.31 -9.40
N SER A 12 -4.52 2.29 -10.31
CA SER A 12 -5.78 2.68 -10.95
C SER A 12 -6.28 1.68 -12.00
N THR A 13 -5.41 0.79 -12.48
CA THR A 13 -5.73 -0.28 -13.45
C THR A 13 -5.73 -1.67 -12.83
N MET A 14 -5.76 -1.76 -11.50
CA MET A 14 -5.58 -3.02 -10.76
C MET A 14 -6.66 -4.06 -11.06
N GLU A 15 -7.87 -3.65 -11.45
CA GLU A 15 -8.91 -4.58 -11.89
C GLU A 15 -8.51 -5.33 -13.17
N THR A 16 -7.85 -4.66 -14.12
CA THR A 16 -7.31 -5.34 -15.31
C THR A 16 -6.22 -6.32 -14.93
N VAL A 17 -5.33 -5.92 -14.00
CA VAL A 17 -4.27 -6.79 -13.47
C VAL A 17 -4.86 -8.03 -12.79
N LYS A 18 -5.92 -7.87 -12.00
CA LYS A 18 -6.66 -8.97 -11.36
C LYS A 18 -7.14 -10.00 -12.38
N GLN A 19 -7.84 -9.56 -13.43
CA GLN A 19 -8.40 -10.45 -14.45
C GLN A 19 -7.29 -11.25 -15.16
N VAL A 20 -6.18 -10.61 -15.50
CA VAL A 20 -5.02 -11.27 -16.13
C VAL A 20 -4.33 -12.23 -15.14
N SER A 21 -4.16 -11.80 -13.88
CA SER A 21 -3.57 -12.60 -12.80
C SER A 21 -4.31 -13.91 -12.59
N ILE A 22 -5.65 -13.84 -12.47
CA ILE A 22 -6.52 -15.02 -12.31
C ILE A 22 -6.46 -15.89 -13.57
N LYS A 23 -6.61 -15.31 -14.76
CA LYS A 23 -6.60 -16.05 -16.03
C LYS A 23 -5.33 -16.87 -16.22
N HIS A 24 -4.19 -16.31 -15.84
CA HIS A 24 -2.88 -16.94 -16.04
C HIS A 24 -2.33 -17.63 -14.79
N LYS A 25 -3.08 -17.63 -13.68
CA LYS A 25 -2.65 -18.22 -12.40
C LYS A 25 -1.31 -17.65 -11.93
N VAL A 26 -1.12 -16.34 -12.10
CA VAL A 26 0.10 -15.64 -11.71
C VAL A 26 -0.21 -14.71 -10.54
N PRO A 27 0.27 -15.02 -9.32
CA PRO A 27 0.08 -14.15 -8.17
C PRO A 27 0.71 -12.77 -8.35
N VAL A 28 0.08 -11.74 -7.77
CA VAL A 28 0.60 -10.37 -7.73
C VAL A 28 0.97 -9.99 -6.30
N PHE A 29 2.23 -9.61 -6.11
CA PHE A 29 2.72 -8.95 -4.90
C PHE A 29 2.62 -7.44 -5.13
N GLY A 30 1.72 -6.76 -4.41
CA GLY A 30 1.47 -5.32 -4.56
C GLY A 30 2.30 -4.50 -3.59
N GLY A 31 2.76 -3.33 -4.00
CA GLY A 31 3.52 -2.41 -3.14
C GLY A 31 2.65 -1.59 -2.19
N SER A 32 1.33 -1.62 -2.36
CA SER A 32 0.36 -0.81 -1.60
C SER A 32 -0.80 -1.68 -1.11
N THR A 33 -1.42 -1.30 0.00
CA THR A 33 -2.59 -2.01 0.57
C THR A 33 -3.83 -1.92 -0.31
N GLU A 34 -3.99 -0.83 -1.06
CA GLU A 34 -5.09 -0.59 -2.00
C GLU A 34 -5.06 -1.58 -3.16
N MET A 35 -3.86 -1.90 -3.66
CA MET A 35 -3.69 -2.91 -4.71
C MET A 35 -4.20 -4.29 -4.24
N ILE A 36 -4.00 -4.62 -2.97
CA ILE A 36 -4.46 -5.88 -2.37
C ILE A 36 -5.97 -5.90 -2.21
N ALA A 37 -6.57 -4.77 -1.86
CA ALA A 37 -8.02 -4.63 -1.74
C ALA A 37 -8.75 -4.90 -3.08
N VAL A 38 -8.12 -4.58 -4.22
CA VAL A 38 -8.74 -4.79 -5.55
C VAL A 38 -8.44 -6.18 -6.13
N GLY A 39 -7.17 -6.61 -6.15
CA GLY A 39 -6.80 -7.86 -6.81
C GLY A 39 -5.35 -8.33 -6.68
N GLY A 40 -4.54 -7.71 -5.82
CA GLY A 40 -3.25 -8.25 -5.43
C GLY A 40 -3.41 -9.38 -4.41
N LEU A 41 -2.49 -10.35 -4.40
CA LEU A 41 -2.56 -11.47 -3.46
C LEU A 41 -2.09 -11.06 -2.06
N TYR A 42 -0.95 -10.37 -1.97
CA TYR A 42 -0.43 -9.88 -0.70
C TYR A 42 0.50 -8.67 -0.86
N ASN A 43 0.67 -7.91 0.23
CA ASN A 43 1.59 -6.79 0.40
C ASN A 43 2.23 -6.90 1.80
N TYR A 44 3.48 -6.50 1.94
CA TYR A 44 4.09 -6.28 3.26
C TYR A 44 4.49 -4.81 3.38
N GLY A 45 3.66 -4.03 4.07
CA GLY A 45 3.74 -2.57 4.04
C GLY A 45 2.85 -1.90 5.09
N THR A 46 2.94 -0.57 5.16
CA THR A 46 2.03 0.22 6.00
C THR A 46 0.65 0.29 5.34
N ASN A 47 -0.38 0.31 6.17
CA ASN A 47 -1.68 0.83 5.76
C ASN A 47 -1.57 2.36 5.65
N TYR A 48 -2.14 2.95 4.60
CA TYR A 48 -2.18 4.40 4.39
C TYR A 48 -2.97 5.16 5.46
N GLU A 49 -3.92 4.53 6.16
CA GLU A 49 -4.58 5.16 7.31
C GLU A 49 -3.57 5.43 8.45
N GLU A 50 -2.72 4.45 8.77
CA GLU A 50 -1.70 4.63 9.82
C GLU A 50 -0.63 5.63 9.37
N LEU A 51 -0.22 5.58 8.10
CA LEU A 51 0.69 6.57 7.53
C LEU A 51 0.10 7.99 7.59
N GLY A 52 -1.21 8.12 7.36
CA GLY A 52 -1.95 9.37 7.53
C GLY A 52 -2.00 9.83 8.99
N ARG A 53 -2.20 8.92 9.95
CA ARG A 53 -2.13 9.22 11.39
C ARG A 53 -0.74 9.69 11.81
N GLN A 54 0.31 9.07 11.30
CA GLN A 54 1.70 9.48 11.51
C GLN A 54 1.95 10.88 10.95
N THR A 55 1.50 11.14 9.72
CA THR A 55 1.57 12.47 9.09
C THR A 55 0.84 13.53 9.92
N ALA A 56 -0.34 13.21 10.48
CA ALA A 56 -1.08 14.12 11.35
C ALA A 56 -0.32 14.47 12.64
N ARG A 57 0.44 13.52 13.22
CA ARG A 57 1.33 13.80 14.37
C ARG A 57 2.42 14.81 14.00
N MET A 58 3.01 14.68 12.82
CA MET A 58 3.99 15.65 12.29
C MET A 58 3.35 17.02 12.08
N LEU A 59 2.15 17.08 11.49
CA LEU A 59 1.41 18.33 11.29
C LEU A 59 1.11 19.06 12.60
N ILE A 60 0.75 18.33 13.67
CA ILE A 60 0.51 18.92 14.99
C ILE A 60 1.76 19.63 15.54
N ARG A 61 2.97 19.15 15.24
CA ARG A 61 4.22 19.82 15.63
C ARG A 61 4.39 21.16 14.92
N VAL A 62 4.14 21.18 13.61
CA VAL A 62 4.14 22.42 12.81
C VAL A 62 3.12 23.42 13.35
N LEU A 63 1.90 22.97 13.64
CA LEU A 63 0.85 23.83 14.22
C LEU A 63 1.20 24.36 15.61
N LYS A 64 2.13 23.72 16.33
CA LYS A 64 2.66 24.18 17.63
C LYS A 64 3.88 25.09 17.49
N GLY A 65 4.30 25.44 16.26
CA GLY A 65 5.37 26.40 15.99
C GLY A 65 6.73 25.78 15.72
N GLU A 66 6.84 24.46 15.52
CA GLU A 66 8.08 23.85 15.06
C GLU A 66 8.25 24.06 13.55
N GLU A 67 9.41 24.60 13.14
CA GLU A 67 9.71 24.81 11.72
C GLU A 67 9.87 23.47 10.97
N PRO A 68 9.26 23.30 9.77
CA PRO A 68 9.31 22.04 9.02
C PRO A 68 10.73 21.52 8.74
N GLU A 69 11.71 22.41 8.57
CA GLU A 69 13.12 22.04 8.35
C GLU A 69 13.76 21.29 9.52
N ASN A 70 13.17 21.41 10.72
CA ASN A 70 13.62 20.70 11.93
C ASN A 70 12.89 19.37 12.15
N ILE A 71 11.87 19.06 11.33
CA ILE A 71 11.12 17.81 11.40
C ILE A 71 11.74 16.81 10.43
N ALA A 72 12.40 15.78 10.97
CA ALA A 72 12.98 14.71 10.15
C ALA A 72 11.90 13.97 9.34
N VAL A 73 12.23 13.58 8.11
CA VAL A 73 11.39 12.68 7.30
C VAL A 73 11.35 11.31 7.97
N GLU A 74 10.15 10.79 8.18
CA GLU A 74 9.93 9.51 8.84
C GLU A 74 9.64 8.41 7.82
N LEU A 75 10.13 7.20 8.12
CA LEU A 75 9.65 5.97 7.47
C LEU A 75 8.36 5.52 8.15
N PRO A 76 7.53 4.69 7.48
CA PRO A 76 6.34 4.14 8.12
C PRO A 76 6.72 3.34 9.37
N GLU A 77 6.12 3.68 10.51
CA GLU A 77 6.41 3.03 11.80
C GLU A 77 5.85 1.61 11.89
N LYS A 78 4.74 1.35 11.19
CA LYS A 78 4.00 0.09 11.27
C LYS A 78 3.96 -0.58 9.91
N LEU A 79 4.55 -1.78 9.82
CA LEU A 79 4.48 -2.64 8.64
C LEU A 79 3.74 -3.92 9.00
N GLU A 80 2.79 -4.31 8.16
CA GLU A 80 1.98 -5.50 8.37
C GLU A 80 1.88 -6.29 7.07
N LEU A 81 1.65 -7.59 7.20
CA LEU A 81 1.29 -8.44 6.07
C LEU A 81 -0.21 -8.27 5.79
N HIS A 82 -0.53 -7.81 4.59
CA HIS A 82 -1.89 -7.70 4.09
C HIS A 82 -2.11 -8.79 3.05
N THR A 83 -3.19 -9.54 3.17
CA THR A 83 -3.51 -10.68 2.30
C THR A 83 -4.92 -10.55 1.76
N ASN A 84 -5.13 -10.99 0.51
CA ASN A 84 -6.45 -11.11 -0.09
C ASN A 84 -6.84 -12.58 -0.22
N GLN A 85 -7.80 -13.02 0.61
CA GLN A 85 -8.26 -14.41 0.59
C GLN A 85 -9.01 -14.77 -0.69
N GLU A 86 -9.80 -13.84 -1.26
CA GLU A 86 -10.50 -14.08 -2.52
C GLU A 86 -9.52 -14.37 -3.66
N MET A 87 -8.40 -13.62 -3.70
CA MET A 87 -7.33 -13.88 -4.65
C MET A 87 -6.61 -15.19 -4.37
N ALA A 88 -6.42 -15.56 -3.10
CA ALA A 88 -5.82 -16.84 -2.73
C ALA A 88 -6.66 -18.04 -3.18
N ASP A 89 -7.99 -17.93 -3.10
CA ASP A 89 -8.91 -18.98 -3.54
C ASP A 89 -9.05 -19.03 -5.08
N ALA A 90 -8.93 -17.88 -5.75
CA ALA A 90 -9.09 -17.75 -7.21
C ALA A 90 -7.83 -18.10 -8.02
N LEU A 91 -6.64 -18.10 -7.39
CA LEU A 91 -5.36 -18.47 -7.99
C LEU A 91 -5.08 -19.97 -7.78
#